data_AF-A0A0C9TK61-F1
#
_entry.id   AF-A0A0C9TK61-F1
#
_cell.length_a   1.000
_cell.length_b   1.000
_cell.length_c   1.000
_cell.angle_alpha   90.00
_cell.angle_beta   90.00
_cell.angle_gamma   90.00
#
_symmetry.space_group_name_H-M   'P 1'
#
loop_
_entity.id
_entity.type
_entity.pdbx_description
1 polymer ?
#
loop_
_entity_poly.entity_id
_entity_poly.type
_entity_poly.pdbx_seq_one_letter_code
_entity_poly.pdbx_strand_id
1 'polypeptide(L)'
;KDEDGVPFADPSPELCFSSFASLYPQTDRSNEALLFRLGHALFDNIDLHLGQEVTVDVRNRISSIRRKAALSAWLGDAVTSSVDADLKKQSPADPAGLIFTLLSGYQIEKACDTAMDCGFVKLATLISQASGDFEFREDIREQLQLWREQRIDVHVSESARKIYSILAGSLDVLEGSKASSIERCPDVDPLKGLDWKRTFGMYLWYAEPMDASIAQVYESYYRAARESPSRVAPPRPHYLESVPSLKFPFNMPSPVPSDALFSLIRLHAEPACSLSQVLTPLSFAPSPSDYSFPWHLYVVLSRCMRVRDLSDRGKSGSRGETLDDDISGHHEGHSPSADLLASSYAQQLEQLGMLQEAIFVLLHIEGSAGREKAIRDLLHRSGDKLDEWMCSGILGSLKIPLAWVNDAKAIYAIRQGNVFDAYQLYMDAGLYQSAHDLAVVELAPEAVIRQDFELLASLLERMASQSIDGWHLKGKASQFFCAYMDYAHAMTRLPELHISLSDAAIPDPTEEQEFESLTRSIPKLISILPDVLSSQSDPRHKVALAEMVSGLTAILDQVKPLALVQSQIRLTGVDEATKLRHIQTTALERFMRSIQVS
;
A
#
# COMPACT_ATOMS: atom_id res chain seq x y z
N LYS A 1 -12.35 -8.13 10.32
CA LYS A 1 -13.34 -7.34 9.57
C LYS A 1 -13.81 -6.25 10.50
N ASP A 2 -13.96 -5.05 10.00
CA ASP A 2 -14.48 -3.92 10.77
C ASP A 2 -16.01 -3.98 10.89
N GLU A 3 -16.60 -2.92 11.46
CA GLU A 3 -18.05 -2.78 11.66
C GLU A 3 -18.84 -2.84 10.34
N ASP A 4 -18.25 -2.40 9.22
CA ASP A 4 -18.85 -2.42 7.88
C ASP A 4 -18.65 -3.79 7.17
N GLY A 5 -17.99 -4.76 7.82
CA GLY A 5 -17.71 -6.08 7.23
C GLY A 5 -16.54 -6.10 6.24
N VAL A 6 -15.77 -5.02 6.15
CA VAL A 6 -14.58 -4.86 5.32
C VAL A 6 -13.37 -5.52 6.01
N PRO A 7 -12.58 -6.36 5.32
CA PRO A 7 -11.37 -6.92 5.90
C PRO A 7 -10.35 -5.81 6.19
N PHE A 8 -9.65 -5.92 7.31
CA PHE A 8 -8.52 -5.05 7.67
C PHE A 8 -7.42 -5.91 8.29
N ALA A 9 -6.18 -5.45 8.17
CA ALA A 9 -5.02 -6.07 8.79
C ALA A 9 -4.66 -5.30 10.06
N ASP A 10 -4.47 -6.03 11.16
CA ASP A 10 -3.95 -5.49 12.40
C ASP A 10 -2.60 -6.15 12.70
N PRO A 11 -1.50 -5.38 12.70
CA PRO A 11 -0.18 -5.95 12.98
C PRO A 11 -0.09 -6.36 14.44
N SER A 12 0.62 -7.46 14.71
CA SER A 12 0.87 -7.92 16.07
C SER A 12 1.65 -6.87 16.88
N PRO A 13 1.26 -6.55 18.12
CA PRO A 13 2.00 -5.64 18.99
C PRO A 13 3.37 -6.20 19.43
N GLU A 14 3.62 -7.49 19.21
CA GLU A 14 4.90 -8.13 19.52
C GLU A 14 5.98 -7.86 18.45
N LEU A 15 5.57 -7.39 17.27
CA LEU A 15 6.50 -7.08 16.18
C LEU A 15 7.35 -5.85 16.54
N CYS A 16 8.65 -6.05 16.61
CA CYS A 16 9.64 -5.03 16.93
C CYS A 16 10.81 -5.06 15.94
N PHE A 17 11.74 -4.11 16.05
CA PHE A 17 12.86 -4.02 15.10
C PHE A 17 13.76 -5.26 15.15
N SER A 18 13.93 -5.90 16.31
CA SER A 18 14.70 -7.14 16.45
C SER A 18 14.16 -8.29 15.58
N SER A 19 12.83 -8.35 15.40
CA SER A 19 12.20 -9.37 14.55
C SER A 19 12.67 -9.24 13.11
N PHE A 20 12.70 -8.01 12.58
CA PHE A 20 13.19 -7.72 11.23
C PHE A 20 14.71 -7.81 11.13
N ALA A 21 15.45 -7.36 12.16
CA ALA A 21 16.90 -7.44 12.20
C ALA A 21 17.40 -8.90 12.14
N SER A 22 16.64 -9.85 12.69
CA SER A 22 16.96 -11.29 12.68
C SER A 22 16.94 -11.93 11.29
N LEU A 23 16.24 -11.31 10.33
CA LEU A 23 16.20 -11.77 8.94
C LEU A 23 17.53 -11.56 8.21
N TYR A 24 18.37 -10.64 8.70
CA TYR A 24 19.66 -10.31 8.12
C TYR A 24 20.81 -11.01 8.85
N PRO A 25 21.75 -11.66 8.14
CA PRO A 25 22.95 -12.23 8.78
C PRO A 25 23.75 -11.17 9.53
N GLN A 26 24.35 -11.50 10.67
CA GLN A 26 25.11 -10.54 11.50
C GLN A 26 26.26 -9.85 10.73
N THR A 27 26.84 -10.54 9.75
CA THR A 27 27.90 -10.00 8.88
C THR A 27 27.40 -9.04 7.81
N ASP A 28 26.09 -8.99 7.55
CA ASP A 28 25.52 -8.07 6.58
C ASP A 28 25.63 -6.63 7.08
N ARG A 29 26.20 -5.76 6.25
CA ARG A 29 26.40 -4.33 6.50
C ARG A 29 25.63 -3.47 5.47
N SER A 30 24.63 -4.05 4.80
CA SER A 30 23.70 -3.33 3.93
C SER A 30 22.99 -2.20 4.70
N ASN A 31 22.61 -1.14 4.00
CA ASN A 31 21.92 0.00 4.63
C ASN A 31 20.58 -0.42 5.26
N GLU A 32 19.91 -1.42 4.69
CA GLU A 32 18.67 -1.99 5.21
C GLU A 32 18.89 -2.71 6.54
N ALA A 33 19.91 -3.58 6.60
CA ALA A 33 20.28 -4.25 7.84
C ALA A 33 20.68 -3.24 8.93
N LEU A 34 21.43 -2.19 8.56
CA LEU A 34 21.79 -1.11 9.48
C LEU A 34 20.56 -0.34 9.98
N LEU A 35 19.55 -0.11 9.12
CA LEU A 35 18.32 0.58 9.47
C LEU A 35 17.54 -0.16 10.57
N PHE A 36 17.28 -1.46 10.38
CA PHE A 36 16.55 -2.25 11.38
C PHE A 36 17.36 -2.46 12.67
N ARG A 37 18.68 -2.65 12.58
CA ARG A 37 19.54 -2.73 13.78
C ARG A 37 19.61 -1.42 14.55
N LEU A 38 19.57 -0.28 13.86
CA LEU A 38 19.48 1.03 14.50
C LEU A 38 18.14 1.17 15.23
N GLY A 39 17.05 0.79 14.57
CA GLY A 39 15.73 0.78 15.18
C GLY A 39 15.69 -0.08 16.44
N HIS A 40 16.33 -1.25 16.41
CA HIS A 40 16.49 -2.11 17.59
C HIS A 40 17.27 -1.41 18.71
N ALA A 41 18.39 -0.76 18.39
CA ALA A 41 19.19 -0.05 19.38
C ALA A 41 18.45 1.14 20.02
N LEU A 42 17.57 1.82 19.27
CA LEU A 42 16.90 3.04 19.72
C LEU A 42 15.53 2.81 20.37
N PHE A 43 14.72 1.91 19.82
CA PHE A 43 13.28 1.84 20.13
C PHE A 43 12.84 0.55 20.80
N ASP A 44 13.53 -0.57 20.58
CA ASP A 44 13.14 -1.83 21.22
C ASP A 44 13.31 -1.77 22.75
N ASN A 45 12.56 -2.62 23.44
CA ASN A 45 12.65 -2.75 24.89
C ASN A 45 14.00 -3.39 25.28
N ILE A 46 14.75 -2.70 26.14
CA ILE A 46 16.01 -3.20 26.69
C ILE A 46 15.72 -3.80 28.06
N ASP A 47 15.92 -5.12 28.19
CA ASP A 47 15.81 -5.79 29.49
C ASP A 47 16.92 -5.31 30.42
N LEU A 48 16.52 -4.59 31.47
CA LEU A 48 17.46 -3.99 32.42
C LEU A 48 17.96 -5.00 33.46
N HIS A 49 17.26 -6.13 33.63
CA HIS A 49 17.50 -7.13 34.68
C HIS A 49 17.62 -6.50 36.09
N LEU A 50 16.78 -5.51 36.39
CA LEU A 50 16.76 -4.80 37.67
C LEU A 50 15.65 -5.37 38.57
N GLY A 51 15.95 -5.51 39.87
CA GLY A 51 14.94 -5.85 40.88
C GLY A 51 13.86 -4.77 41.01
N GLN A 52 12.72 -5.13 41.60
CA GLN A 52 11.58 -4.22 41.79
C GLN A 52 11.87 -3.08 42.80
N GLU A 53 12.91 -3.21 43.62
CA GLU A 53 13.29 -2.23 44.66
C GLU A 53 14.02 -0.98 44.11
N VAL A 54 14.36 -0.96 42.82
CA VAL A 54 15.09 0.16 42.20
C VAL A 54 14.15 1.31 41.85
N THR A 55 14.50 2.53 42.24
CA THR A 55 13.70 3.74 41.94
C THR A 55 13.57 3.97 40.43
N VAL A 56 12.48 4.62 40.03
CA VAL A 56 12.18 4.94 38.62
C VAL A 56 13.30 5.77 37.99
N ASP A 57 13.89 6.71 38.74
CA ASP A 57 14.97 7.57 38.24
C ASP A 57 16.24 6.79 37.91
N VAL A 58 16.63 5.85 38.79
CA VAL A 58 17.79 4.98 38.56
C VAL A 58 17.53 4.07 37.37
N ARG A 59 16.31 3.53 37.26
CA ARG A 59 15.90 2.72 36.10
C ARG A 59 15.99 3.49 34.79
N ASN A 60 15.50 4.74 34.76
CA ASN A 60 15.57 5.61 33.59
C ASN A 60 17.01 5.97 33.22
N ARG A 61 17.85 6.26 34.21
CA ARG A 61 19.28 6.54 34.00
C ARG A 61 20.01 5.33 33.42
N ILE A 62 19.79 4.13 33.97
CA ILE A 62 20.40 2.89 33.46
C ILE A 62 19.90 2.59 32.04
N SER A 63 18.61 2.79 31.78
CA SER A 63 18.03 2.64 30.43
C SER A 63 18.70 3.58 29.43
N SER A 64 18.87 4.86 29.79
CA SER A 64 19.57 5.85 28.95
C SER A 64 21.02 5.44 28.65
N ILE A 65 21.76 4.99 29.65
CA ILE A 65 23.15 4.53 29.49
C ILE A 65 23.23 3.29 28.60
N ARG A 66 22.37 2.27 28.83
CA ARG A 66 22.35 1.06 28.00
C ARG A 66 21.95 1.35 26.56
N ARG A 67 20.99 2.26 26.35
CA ARG A 67 20.57 2.68 25.02
C ARG A 67 21.67 3.43 24.28
N LYS A 68 22.39 4.33 24.97
CA LYS A 68 23.57 4.99 24.42
C LYS A 68 24.68 3.99 24.06
N ALA A 69 24.91 2.99 24.91
CA ALA A 69 25.86 1.91 24.63
C ALA A 69 25.44 1.08 23.41
N ALA A 70 24.15 0.77 23.26
CA ALA A 70 23.62 0.07 22.08
C ALA A 70 23.79 0.90 20.79
N LEU A 71 23.50 2.21 20.83
CA LEU A 71 23.75 3.12 19.72
C LEU A 71 25.24 3.21 19.37
N SER A 72 26.11 3.25 20.39
CA SER A 72 27.57 3.27 20.22
C SER A 72 28.06 1.99 19.53
N ALA A 73 27.61 0.82 19.99
CA ALA A 73 27.96 -0.47 19.41
C ALA A 73 27.48 -0.56 17.95
N TRP A 74 26.24 -0.17 17.67
CA TRP A 74 25.70 -0.10 16.31
C TRP A 74 26.51 0.84 15.41
N LEU A 75 26.92 2.00 15.92
CA LEU A 75 27.64 2.99 15.13
C LEU A 75 29.05 2.52 14.78
N GLY A 76 29.78 1.93 15.74
CA GLY A 76 31.09 1.30 15.50
C GLY A 76 31.01 0.23 14.40
N ASP A 77 29.95 -0.57 14.46
CA ASP A 77 29.59 -1.56 13.46
C ASP A 77 29.29 -0.96 12.07
N ALA A 78 28.53 0.13 12.03
CA ALA A 78 28.15 0.83 10.79
C ALA A 78 29.35 1.50 10.09
N VAL A 79 30.33 2.00 10.85
CA VAL A 79 31.51 2.67 10.29
C VAL A 79 32.66 1.73 9.95
N THR A 80 32.62 0.46 10.39
CA THR A 80 33.72 -0.51 10.22
C THR A 80 34.18 -0.64 8.77
N SER A 81 33.26 -0.77 7.81
CA SER A 81 33.60 -0.91 6.38
C SER A 81 34.29 0.33 5.81
N SER A 82 33.84 1.51 6.24
CA SER A 82 34.43 2.79 5.89
C SER A 82 35.85 2.88 6.48
N VAL A 83 36.02 2.53 7.76
CA VAL A 83 37.29 2.58 8.48
C VAL A 83 38.31 1.64 7.83
N ASP A 84 37.92 0.41 7.52
CA ASP A 84 38.77 -0.57 6.83
C ASP A 84 39.20 -0.09 5.44
N ALA A 85 38.32 0.61 4.72
CA ALA A 85 38.64 1.18 3.41
C ALA A 85 39.68 2.31 3.52
N ASP A 86 39.64 3.12 4.58
CA ASP A 86 40.63 4.17 4.79
C ASP A 86 41.95 3.64 5.36
N LEU A 87 41.92 2.61 6.20
CA LEU A 87 43.12 1.90 6.64
C LEU A 87 43.89 1.32 5.46
N LYS A 88 43.21 0.79 4.44
CA LYS A 88 43.85 0.30 3.21
C LYS A 88 44.47 1.40 2.36
N LYS A 89 43.96 2.62 2.42
CA LYS A 89 44.51 3.78 1.68
C LYS A 89 45.70 4.41 2.39
N GLN A 90 45.75 4.32 3.71
CA GLN A 90 46.81 4.92 4.50
C GLN A 90 48.13 4.18 4.31
N SER A 91 49.21 4.95 4.24
CA SER A 91 50.55 4.41 4.18
C SER A 91 50.97 3.89 5.55
N PRO A 92 51.63 2.72 5.65
CA PRO A 92 52.20 2.24 6.91
C PRO A 92 53.29 3.17 7.48
N ALA A 93 53.73 4.17 6.70
CA ALA A 93 54.68 5.20 7.14
C ALA A 93 54.09 6.25 8.09
N ASP A 94 52.77 6.34 8.25
CA ASP A 94 52.11 7.20 9.26
C ASP A 94 51.34 6.37 10.31
N PRO A 95 52.02 5.85 11.34
CA PRO A 95 51.39 5.15 12.44
C PRO A 95 50.31 5.95 13.19
N ALA A 96 50.51 7.27 13.33
CA ALA A 96 49.57 8.12 14.04
C ALA A 96 48.27 8.28 13.23
N GLY A 97 48.36 8.31 11.89
CA GLY A 97 47.22 8.27 10.99
C GLY A 97 46.39 6.98 11.14
N LEU A 98 47.06 5.83 11.21
CA LEU A 98 46.42 4.52 11.41
C LEU A 98 45.66 4.47 12.75
N ILE A 99 46.30 4.93 13.83
CA ILE A 99 45.70 5.00 15.17
C ILE A 99 44.47 5.93 15.14
N PHE A 100 44.58 7.11 14.54
CA PHE A 100 43.46 8.04 14.42
C PHE A 100 42.27 7.42 13.65
N THR A 101 42.53 6.70 12.57
CA THR A 101 41.49 6.02 11.80
C THR A 101 40.80 4.92 12.61
N LEU A 102 41.53 4.15 13.42
CA LEU A 102 40.95 3.17 14.34
C LEU A 102 40.08 3.83 15.42
N LEU A 103 40.53 4.96 15.97
CA LEU A 103 39.75 5.75 16.95
C LEU A 103 38.48 6.34 16.35
N SER A 104 38.50 6.68 15.05
CA SER A 104 37.31 7.12 14.31
C SER A 104 36.25 6.04 14.12
N GLY A 105 36.59 4.77 14.39
CA GLY A 105 35.68 3.63 14.41
C GLY A 105 35.36 3.09 15.81
N TYR A 106 35.74 3.80 16.88
CA TYR A 106 35.65 3.32 18.27
C TYR A 106 36.36 1.97 18.54
N GLN A 107 37.38 1.65 17.75
CA GLN A 107 38.17 0.43 17.92
C GLN A 107 39.35 0.69 18.87
N ILE A 108 39.05 1.06 20.13
CA ILE A 108 40.03 1.49 21.14
C ILE A 108 41.08 0.40 21.37
N GLU A 109 40.67 -0.86 21.51
CA GLU A 109 41.59 -1.99 21.75
C GLU A 109 42.62 -2.13 20.62
N LYS A 110 42.17 -2.17 19.36
CA LYS A 110 43.07 -2.26 18.21
C LYS A 110 43.95 -1.02 18.05
N ALA A 111 43.43 0.17 18.41
CA ALA A 111 44.20 1.40 18.40
C ALA A 111 45.33 1.37 19.44
N CYS A 112 45.05 0.83 20.64
CA CYS A 112 46.06 0.58 21.67
C CYS A 112 47.13 -0.40 21.19
N ASP A 113 46.72 -1.54 20.61
CA ASP A 113 47.65 -2.55 20.11
C ASP A 113 48.56 -1.98 19.01
N THR A 114 47.97 -1.27 18.04
CA THR A 114 48.72 -0.61 16.97
C THR A 114 49.70 0.43 17.53
N ALA A 115 49.28 1.19 18.54
CA ALA A 115 50.15 2.16 19.21
C ALA A 115 51.31 1.47 19.95
N MET A 116 51.07 0.34 20.61
CA MET A 116 52.10 -0.46 21.27
C MET A 116 53.10 -1.05 20.26
N ASP A 117 52.60 -1.64 19.16
CA ASP A 117 53.42 -2.24 18.10
C ASP A 117 54.31 -1.20 17.40
N CYS A 118 53.82 0.03 17.26
CA CYS A 118 54.58 1.15 16.70
C CYS A 118 55.51 1.84 17.71
N GLY A 119 55.56 1.38 18.97
CA GLY A 119 56.43 1.93 20.02
C GLY A 119 55.89 3.18 20.74
N PHE A 120 54.65 3.59 20.48
CA PHE A 120 54.00 4.73 21.13
C PHE A 120 53.33 4.33 22.45
N VAL A 121 54.11 3.78 23.39
CA VAL A 121 53.58 3.23 24.66
C VAL A 121 52.82 4.27 25.50
N LYS A 122 53.32 5.51 25.57
CA LYS A 122 52.64 6.61 26.29
C LYS A 122 51.31 6.98 25.63
N LEU A 123 51.26 6.96 24.31
CA LEU A 123 50.02 7.23 23.58
C LEU A 123 49.01 6.11 23.81
N ALA A 124 49.45 4.84 23.81
CA ALA A 124 48.60 3.70 24.13
C ALA A 124 47.97 3.82 25.53
N THR A 125 48.73 4.26 26.54
CA THR A 125 48.17 4.50 27.88
C THR A 125 47.11 5.60 27.89
N LEU A 126 47.30 6.67 27.13
CA LEU A 126 46.29 7.73 27.01
C LEU A 126 45.04 7.26 26.25
N ILE A 127 45.22 6.47 25.18
CA ILE A 127 44.11 5.91 24.40
C ILE A 127 43.27 4.93 25.23
N SER A 128 43.89 4.17 26.13
CA SER A 128 43.14 3.28 27.02
C SER A 128 42.17 4.02 27.96
N GLN A 129 42.39 5.32 28.16
CA GLN A 129 41.54 6.21 28.95
C GLN A 129 40.65 7.10 28.05
N ALA A 130 40.48 6.75 26.77
CA ALA A 130 39.62 7.50 25.87
C ALA A 130 38.18 7.57 26.41
N SER A 131 37.50 8.70 26.12
CA SER A 131 36.26 9.15 26.79
C SER A 131 36.43 9.64 28.24
N GLY A 132 37.66 9.66 28.76
CA GLY A 132 38.07 9.88 30.15
C GLY A 132 37.33 10.94 30.98
N ASP A 133 37.61 10.93 32.28
CA ASP A 133 36.99 11.85 33.22
C ASP A 133 37.35 13.32 32.94
N PHE A 134 36.67 14.22 33.64
CA PHE A 134 36.84 15.65 33.43
C PHE A 134 38.30 16.08 33.64
N GLU A 135 38.95 15.58 34.69
CA GLU A 135 40.36 15.89 35.00
C GLU A 135 41.29 15.46 33.88
N PHE A 136 41.18 14.22 33.39
CA PHE A 136 41.96 13.75 32.25
C PHE A 136 41.79 14.64 31.01
N ARG A 137 40.56 15.05 30.69
CA ARG A 137 40.29 15.90 29.52
C ARG A 137 40.90 17.29 29.67
N GLU A 138 40.84 17.88 30.87
CA GLU A 138 41.49 19.18 31.15
C GLU A 138 43.01 19.08 31.04
N ASP A 139 43.63 18.03 31.59
CA ASP A 139 45.08 17.82 31.51
C ASP A 139 45.57 17.73 30.06
N ILE A 140 44.84 17.02 29.20
CA ILE A 140 45.16 16.91 27.77
C ILE A 140 44.95 18.25 27.05
N ARG A 141 43.94 19.05 27.45
CA ARG A 141 43.70 20.38 26.90
C ARG A 141 44.82 21.36 27.28
N GLU A 142 45.26 21.33 28.54
CA GLU A 142 46.43 22.09 28.99
C GLU A 142 47.68 21.67 28.21
N GLN A 143 47.88 20.36 27.99
CA GLN A 143 49.00 19.87 27.19
C GLN A 143 49.00 20.40 25.75
N LEU A 144 47.83 20.47 25.11
CA LEU A 144 47.66 21.06 23.77
C LEU A 144 47.95 22.57 23.78
N GLN A 145 47.51 23.28 24.82
CA GLN A 145 47.79 24.70 24.99
C GLN A 145 49.30 24.96 25.18
N LEU A 146 49.97 24.17 26.02
CA LEU A 146 51.42 24.25 26.22
C LEU A 146 52.20 23.99 24.93
N TRP A 147 51.77 23.02 24.12
CA TRP A 147 52.40 22.76 22.82
C TRP A 147 52.33 23.96 21.89
N ARG A 148 51.20 24.68 21.90
CA ARG A 148 51.02 25.90 21.10
C ARG A 148 51.83 27.07 21.66
N GLU A 149 51.77 27.31 22.96
CA GLU A 149 52.48 28.43 23.61
C GLU A 149 54.00 28.30 23.46
N GLN A 150 54.52 27.07 23.58
CA GLN A 150 55.95 26.78 23.47
C GLN A 150 56.39 26.45 22.03
N ARG A 151 55.47 26.52 21.05
CA ARG A 151 55.72 26.23 19.62
C ARG A 151 56.24 24.81 19.34
N ILE A 152 55.92 23.87 20.23
CA ILE A 152 56.24 22.44 20.09
C ILE A 152 55.33 21.79 19.04
N ASP A 153 54.14 22.36 18.81
CA ASP A 153 53.15 21.88 17.86
C ASP A 153 53.67 21.72 16.41
N VAL A 154 54.73 22.45 16.03
CA VAL A 154 55.44 22.33 14.75
C VAL A 154 56.15 20.98 14.59
N HIS A 155 56.59 20.40 15.71
CA HIS A 155 57.31 19.14 15.76
C HIS A 155 56.38 17.93 15.98
N VAL A 156 55.09 18.17 16.26
CA VAL A 156 54.09 17.12 16.47
C VAL A 156 53.33 16.89 15.17
N SER A 157 53.26 15.62 14.74
CA SER A 157 52.51 15.25 13.54
C SER A 157 51.04 15.70 13.62
N GLU A 158 50.44 16.01 12.48
CA GLU A 158 49.02 16.38 12.40
C GLU A 158 48.12 15.29 13.01
N SER A 159 48.38 14.02 12.67
CA SER A 159 47.63 12.87 13.16
C SER A 159 47.72 12.73 14.69
N ALA A 160 48.89 12.94 15.29
CA ALA A 160 49.03 12.91 16.75
C ALA A 160 48.27 14.07 17.42
N ARG A 161 48.32 15.29 16.85
CA ARG A 161 47.52 16.42 17.36
C ARG A 161 46.02 16.13 17.30
N LYS A 162 45.54 15.46 16.26
CA LYS A 162 44.13 15.01 16.17
C LYS A 162 43.77 14.02 17.26
N ILE A 163 44.64 13.05 17.56
CA ILE A 163 44.41 12.08 18.64
C ILE A 163 44.29 12.79 19.99
N TYR A 164 45.21 13.70 20.30
CA TYR A 164 45.14 14.49 21.55
C TYR A 164 43.90 15.39 21.59
N SER A 165 43.48 15.97 20.46
CA SER A 165 42.23 16.75 20.36
C SER A 165 41.02 15.92 20.79
N ILE A 166 40.93 14.70 20.25
CA ILE A 166 39.83 13.77 20.54
C ILE A 166 39.86 13.37 22.01
N LEU A 167 41.05 13.08 22.57
CA LEU A 167 41.19 12.72 23.99
C LEU A 167 40.83 13.86 24.93
N ALA A 168 41.06 15.12 24.53
CA ALA A 168 40.58 16.30 25.26
C ALA A 168 39.07 16.52 25.16
N GLY A 169 38.36 15.74 24.33
CA GLY A 169 36.95 15.95 24.02
C GLY A 169 36.67 17.23 23.21
N SER A 170 37.69 17.83 22.58
CA SER A 170 37.54 19.00 21.73
C SER A 170 37.57 18.61 20.26
N LEU A 171 36.46 18.89 19.56
CA LEU A 171 36.33 18.64 18.11
C LEU A 171 36.46 19.93 17.27
N ASP A 172 36.81 21.04 17.92
CA ASP A 172 37.03 22.32 17.24
C ASP A 172 38.36 22.35 16.47
N VAL A 173 38.53 23.40 15.64
CA VAL A 173 39.80 23.59 14.93
C VAL A 173 40.89 23.84 15.97
N LEU A 174 41.89 22.97 16.00
CA LEU A 174 43.12 23.22 16.75
C LEU A 174 43.94 24.27 16.01
N GLU A 175 43.96 25.48 16.56
CA GLU A 175 44.79 26.56 16.01
C GLU A 175 46.28 26.23 16.17
N GLY A 176 47.01 26.30 15.06
CA GLY A 176 48.46 26.16 15.06
C GLY A 176 49.18 27.44 15.48
N SER A 177 50.47 27.30 15.80
CA SER A 177 51.37 28.43 16.03
C SER A 177 51.50 29.29 14.76
N LYS A 178 50.93 30.50 14.81
CA LYS A 178 50.95 31.49 13.72
C LYS A 178 52.28 32.29 13.74
N ALA A 179 53.38 31.68 13.32
CA ALA A 179 54.68 32.34 13.15
C ALA A 179 54.99 32.65 11.66
N SER A 180 55.91 33.58 11.40
CA SER A 180 56.22 34.07 10.03
C SER A 180 57.13 33.16 9.19
N SER A 181 57.65 32.05 9.73
CA SER A 181 58.67 31.24 9.04
C SER A 181 58.60 29.74 9.37
N ILE A 182 59.66 29.17 9.96
CA ILE A 182 59.87 27.73 10.19
C ILE A 182 58.99 27.17 11.31
N GLU A 183 58.53 28.03 12.22
CA GLU A 183 57.69 27.65 13.35
C GLU A 183 56.18 27.77 13.05
N ARG A 184 55.82 27.84 11.76
CA ARG A 184 54.41 27.94 11.36
C ARG A 184 53.79 26.54 11.34
N CYS A 185 52.84 26.32 12.23
CA CYS A 185 52.04 25.11 12.23
C CYS A 185 50.66 25.40 11.62
N PRO A 186 50.16 24.59 10.68
CA PRO A 186 48.82 24.76 10.15
C PRO A 186 47.76 24.36 11.20
N ASP A 187 46.61 25.00 11.08
CA ASP A 187 45.41 24.67 11.83
C ASP A 187 44.95 23.25 11.47
N VAL A 188 44.54 22.47 12.46
CA VAL A 188 44.15 21.08 12.29
C VAL A 188 42.69 20.91 12.65
N ASP A 189 41.93 20.38 11.69
CA ASP A 189 40.56 20.01 11.91
C ASP A 189 40.45 18.49 12.12
N PRO A 190 40.06 18.02 13.32
CA PRO A 190 39.90 16.60 13.59
C PRO A 190 38.74 15.96 12.80
N LEU A 191 37.76 16.75 12.34
CA LEU A 191 36.59 16.24 11.62
C LEU A 191 36.76 16.19 10.10
N LYS A 192 37.82 16.84 9.58
CA LYS A 192 38.02 17.00 8.15
C LYS A 192 38.16 15.65 7.43
N GLY A 193 37.28 15.42 6.46
CA GLY A 193 37.28 14.23 5.62
C GLY A 193 36.59 13.01 6.22
N LEU A 194 35.99 13.14 7.41
CA LEU A 194 35.15 12.10 7.99
C LEU A 194 33.73 12.16 7.41
N ASP A 195 33.11 10.99 7.28
CA ASP A 195 31.69 10.86 7.00
C ASP A 195 30.85 11.31 8.20
N TRP A 196 29.56 11.57 7.97
CA TRP A 196 28.68 12.08 9.01
C TRP A 196 28.49 11.05 10.14
N LYS A 197 28.53 9.73 9.84
CA LYS A 197 28.40 8.66 10.85
C LYS A 197 29.58 8.68 11.80
N ARG A 198 30.81 8.72 11.27
CA ARG A 198 32.01 8.90 12.10
C ARG A 198 32.03 10.22 12.84
N THR A 199 31.63 11.31 12.18
CA THR A 199 31.57 12.63 12.82
C THR A 199 30.61 12.62 14.01
N PHE A 200 29.40 12.09 13.82
CA PHE A 200 28.43 11.86 14.89
C PHE A 200 29.00 10.95 15.99
N GLY A 201 29.75 9.91 15.62
CA GLY A 201 30.48 9.04 16.54
C GLY A 201 31.51 9.79 17.37
N MET A 202 32.25 10.74 16.80
CA MET A 202 33.18 11.58 17.57
C MET A 202 32.48 12.38 18.67
N TYR A 203 31.28 12.92 18.38
CA TYR A 203 30.48 13.60 19.39
C TYR A 203 29.98 12.63 20.46
N LEU A 204 29.52 11.44 20.06
CA LEU A 204 28.99 10.40 20.94
C LEU A 204 30.05 9.81 21.89
N TRP A 205 31.25 9.55 21.37
CA TRP A 205 32.30 8.81 22.07
C TRP A 205 33.24 9.73 22.85
N TYR A 206 33.57 10.91 22.32
CA TYR A 206 34.67 11.70 22.84
C TYR A 206 34.29 13.12 23.28
N ALA A 207 33.41 13.81 22.55
CA ALA A 207 33.03 15.18 22.92
C ALA A 207 32.13 15.21 24.17
N GLU A 208 31.02 14.47 24.13
CA GLU A 208 30.06 14.46 25.23
C GLU A 208 30.51 13.54 26.38
N PRO A 209 30.08 13.81 27.63
CA PRO A 209 30.37 12.95 28.77
C PRO A 209 29.58 11.64 28.69
N MET A 210 29.98 10.65 29.49
CA MET A 210 29.39 9.31 29.47
C MET A 210 27.89 9.33 29.83
N ASP A 211 27.47 10.20 30.73
CA ASP A 211 26.10 10.37 31.20
C ASP A 211 25.21 11.25 30.30
N ALA A 212 25.78 11.88 29.26
CA ALA A 212 25.00 12.65 28.30
C ALA A 212 23.99 11.77 27.56
N SER A 213 22.76 12.29 27.41
CA SER A 213 21.69 11.66 26.67
C SER A 213 21.93 11.68 25.15
N ILE A 214 21.28 10.78 24.42
CA ILE A 214 21.32 10.76 22.94
C ILE A 214 20.82 12.10 22.35
N ALA A 215 19.84 12.73 23.00
CA ALA A 215 19.32 14.03 22.60
C ALA A 215 20.36 15.16 22.67
N GLN A 216 21.20 15.17 23.71
CA GLN A 216 22.29 16.13 23.84
C GLN A 216 23.36 15.91 22.75
N VAL A 217 23.75 14.65 22.50
CA VAL A 217 24.72 14.31 21.43
C VAL A 217 24.19 14.78 20.07
N TYR A 218 22.92 14.51 19.79
CA TYR A 218 22.26 14.94 18.57
C TYR A 218 22.27 16.47 18.43
N GLU A 219 21.90 17.21 19.47
CA GLU A 219 21.88 18.67 19.46
C GLU A 219 23.27 19.27 19.27
N SER A 220 24.31 18.73 19.92
CA SER A 220 25.70 19.17 19.76
C SER A 220 26.18 18.99 18.33
N TYR A 221 25.92 17.82 17.73
CA TYR A 221 26.22 17.57 16.32
C TYR A 221 25.42 18.49 15.39
N TYR A 222 24.11 18.62 15.62
CA TYR A 222 23.21 19.41 14.77
C TYR A 222 23.58 20.90 14.79
N ARG A 223 23.91 21.44 15.97
CA ARG A 223 24.41 22.80 16.13
C ARG A 223 25.71 23.01 15.37
N ALA A 224 26.69 22.12 15.54
CA ALA A 224 27.96 22.21 14.84
C ALA A 224 27.80 22.13 13.30
N ALA A 225 26.88 21.30 12.81
CA ALA A 225 26.56 21.19 11.39
C ALA A 225 25.93 22.47 10.82
N ARG A 226 25.16 23.20 11.62
CA ARG A 226 24.55 24.49 11.22
C ARG A 226 25.55 25.65 11.27
N GLU A 227 26.40 25.69 12.28
CA GLU A 227 27.37 26.77 12.48
C GLU A 227 28.56 26.63 11.52
N SER A 228 29.04 25.40 11.27
CA SER A 228 30.22 25.11 10.46
C SER A 228 29.95 24.04 9.39
N PRO A 229 29.10 24.31 8.37
CA PRO A 229 28.70 23.33 7.36
C PRO A 229 29.84 22.88 6.43
N SER A 230 30.96 23.61 6.40
CA SER A 230 32.16 23.24 5.65
C SER A 230 33.03 22.21 6.38
N ARG A 231 32.91 22.11 7.71
CA ARG A 231 33.70 21.22 8.56
C ARG A 231 32.97 19.92 8.88
N VAL A 232 31.71 20.05 9.29
CA VAL A 232 30.88 18.91 9.68
C VAL A 232 30.18 18.35 8.45
N ALA A 233 30.45 17.09 8.13
CA ALA A 233 29.81 16.42 7.01
C ALA A 233 28.29 16.36 7.22
N PRO A 234 27.46 16.88 6.31
CA PRO A 234 26.01 16.83 6.46
C PRO A 234 25.51 15.38 6.37
N PRO A 235 24.46 15.00 7.13
CA PRO A 235 23.89 13.66 7.11
C PRO A 235 23.11 13.42 5.82
N ARG A 236 23.83 13.04 4.76
CA ARG A 236 23.28 12.79 3.42
C ARG A 236 22.94 11.32 3.25
N PRO A 237 21.85 10.99 2.54
CA PRO A 237 21.53 9.63 2.15
C PRO A 237 22.72 8.91 1.50
N HIS A 238 22.91 7.63 1.83
CA HIS A 238 24.02 6.82 1.33
C HIS A 238 24.24 6.86 -0.20
N TYR A 239 23.15 6.89 -0.97
CA TYR A 239 23.23 6.95 -2.44
C TYR A 239 23.81 8.28 -2.96
N LEU A 240 23.79 9.35 -2.14
CA LEU A 240 24.43 10.65 -2.44
C LEU A 240 25.86 10.75 -1.88
N GLU A 241 26.22 9.93 -0.90
CA GLU A 241 27.60 9.82 -0.40
C GLU A 241 28.50 9.14 -1.44
N SER A 242 27.94 8.14 -2.13
CA SER A 242 28.69 7.21 -2.98
C SER A 242 29.15 7.83 -4.31
N VAL A 243 28.36 8.76 -4.89
CA VAL A 243 28.64 9.36 -6.21
C VAL A 243 28.12 10.80 -6.27
N PRO A 244 28.99 11.83 -6.23
CA PRO A 244 28.58 13.24 -6.25
C PRO A 244 27.87 13.71 -7.53
N SER A 245 27.91 12.90 -8.59
CA SER A 245 27.52 13.27 -9.97
C SER A 245 26.47 12.34 -10.57
N LEU A 246 25.59 11.74 -9.75
CA LEU A 246 24.41 11.04 -10.25
C LEU A 246 23.45 12.06 -10.88
N LYS A 247 23.23 11.92 -12.19
CA LYS A 247 22.17 12.64 -12.90
C LYS A 247 20.85 11.93 -12.63
N PHE A 248 20.04 12.50 -11.76
CA PHE A 248 18.68 12.01 -11.54
C PHE A 248 17.77 12.47 -12.69
N PRO A 249 16.78 11.66 -13.10
CA PRO A 249 15.81 12.04 -14.12
C PRO A 249 14.78 13.08 -13.63
N PHE A 250 14.88 13.52 -12.37
CA PHE A 250 14.00 14.46 -11.71
C PHE A 250 14.80 15.53 -10.96
N ASN A 251 14.15 16.65 -10.65
CA ASN A 251 14.77 17.73 -9.86
C ASN A 251 14.81 17.35 -8.37
N MET A 252 16.00 17.33 -7.78
CA MET A 252 16.14 17.10 -6.34
C MET A 252 15.55 18.28 -5.55
N PRO A 253 14.81 18.01 -4.46
CA PRO A 253 14.35 19.06 -3.56
C PRO A 253 15.54 19.79 -2.93
N SER A 254 15.37 21.10 -2.71
CA SER A 254 16.32 21.95 -2.00
C SER A 254 15.65 22.49 -0.75
N PRO A 255 16.14 22.18 0.47
CA PRO A 255 17.34 21.40 0.78
C PRO A 255 17.18 19.89 0.51
N VAL A 256 18.31 19.20 0.29
CA VAL A 256 18.36 17.73 0.16
C VAL A 256 17.91 17.10 1.49
N PRO A 257 17.06 16.05 1.45
CA PRO A 257 16.60 15.37 2.65
C PRO A 257 17.77 14.73 3.41
N SER A 258 17.61 14.61 4.72
CA SER A 258 18.58 13.94 5.58
C SER A 258 18.55 12.42 5.38
N ASP A 259 19.67 11.76 5.69
CA ASP A 259 19.76 10.30 5.71
C ASP A 259 18.70 9.66 6.62
N ALA A 260 18.17 8.50 6.23
CA ALA A 260 17.19 7.75 7.01
C ALA A 260 17.68 7.39 8.42
N LEU A 261 18.93 6.97 8.56
CA LEU A 261 19.51 6.58 9.86
C LEU A 261 19.59 7.81 10.78
N PHE A 262 20.05 8.94 10.25
CA PHE A 262 20.09 10.19 10.99
C PHE A 262 18.68 10.65 11.40
N SER A 263 17.69 10.47 10.50
CA SER A 263 16.30 10.83 10.77
C SER A 263 15.66 9.96 11.86
N LEU A 264 16.05 8.68 11.99
CA LEU A 264 15.65 7.83 13.12
C LEU A 264 16.31 8.26 14.45
N ILE A 265 17.59 8.66 14.43
CA ILE A 265 18.25 9.23 15.61
C ILE A 265 17.54 10.52 16.03
N ARG A 266 17.18 11.39 15.07
CA ARG A 266 16.39 12.59 15.32
C ARG A 266 15.03 12.27 15.95
N LEU A 267 14.32 11.27 15.43
CA LEU A 267 13.02 10.85 15.96
C LEU A 267 13.08 10.42 17.44
N HIS A 268 14.19 9.78 17.83
CA HIS A 268 14.46 9.40 19.21
C HIS A 268 14.86 10.61 20.08
N ALA A 269 15.75 11.46 19.55
CA ALA A 269 16.31 12.61 20.24
C ALA A 269 15.32 13.76 20.49
N GLU A 270 14.43 14.04 19.52
CA GLU A 270 13.46 15.14 19.56
C GLU A 270 12.04 14.60 19.83
N PRO A 271 11.46 14.83 21.02
CA PRO A 271 10.09 14.39 21.32
C PRO A 271 9.02 15.06 20.45
N ALA A 272 9.31 16.25 19.90
CA ALA A 272 8.41 16.99 19.03
C ALA A 272 8.45 16.53 17.56
N CYS A 273 9.39 15.65 17.20
CA CYS A 273 9.52 15.15 15.83
C CYS A 273 8.45 14.09 15.56
N SER A 274 7.60 14.35 14.55
CA SER A 274 6.57 13.42 14.09
C SER A 274 7.09 12.52 12.97
N LEU A 275 6.44 11.36 12.78
CA LEU A 275 6.80 10.44 11.69
C LEU A 275 6.67 11.09 10.30
N SER A 276 5.75 12.03 10.13
CA SER A 276 5.55 12.78 8.88
C SER A 276 6.77 13.58 8.44
N GLN A 277 7.66 13.96 9.37
CA GLN A 277 8.90 14.68 9.06
C GLN A 277 10.07 13.75 8.69
N VAL A 278 9.98 12.47 9.06
CA VAL A 278 11.08 11.49 8.97
C VAL A 278 10.88 10.51 7.81
N LEU A 279 9.63 10.12 7.54
CA LEU A 279 9.28 9.10 6.55
C LEU A 279 9.25 9.67 5.11
N THR A 280 10.32 10.37 4.71
CA THR A 280 10.48 10.87 3.33
C THR A 280 11.12 9.80 2.45
N PRO A 281 10.54 9.40 1.30
CA PRO A 281 11.10 8.36 0.41
C PRO A 281 12.57 8.55 0.03
N LEU A 282 12.93 9.79 -0.31
CA LEU A 282 14.29 10.19 -0.68
C LEU A 282 15.31 10.08 0.47
N SER A 283 14.89 9.89 1.72
CA SER A 283 15.82 9.59 2.82
C SER A 283 16.32 8.15 2.78
N PHE A 284 15.56 7.24 2.16
CA PHE A 284 15.85 5.80 2.12
C PHE A 284 16.45 5.36 0.79
N ALA A 285 15.91 5.90 -0.32
CA ALA A 285 16.21 5.42 -1.66
C ALA A 285 16.40 6.58 -2.65
N PRO A 286 17.13 6.35 -3.76
CA PRO A 286 17.31 7.36 -4.81
C PRO A 286 16.02 7.71 -5.55
N SER A 287 14.99 6.88 -5.51
CA SER A 287 13.71 7.10 -6.18
C SER A 287 12.69 7.76 -5.25
N PRO A 288 12.03 8.86 -5.67
CA PRO A 288 11.03 9.56 -4.86
C PRO A 288 9.74 8.75 -4.68
N SER A 289 9.56 7.68 -5.47
CA SER A 289 8.38 6.81 -5.45
C SER A 289 8.59 5.51 -4.67
N ASP A 290 9.72 5.36 -3.97
CA ASP A 290 9.97 4.18 -3.16
C ASP A 290 9.42 4.37 -1.73
N TYR A 291 8.23 3.82 -1.51
CA TYR A 291 7.52 3.90 -0.23
C TYR A 291 7.67 2.63 0.61
N SER A 292 8.53 1.69 0.19
CA SER A 292 8.76 0.42 0.87
C SER A 292 9.16 0.62 2.34
N PHE A 293 10.32 1.22 2.61
CA PHE A 293 10.78 1.46 3.97
C PHE A 293 9.93 2.45 4.76
N PRO A 294 9.48 3.59 4.19
CA PRO A 294 8.54 4.48 4.86
C PRO A 294 7.31 3.75 5.43
N TRP A 295 6.71 2.84 4.65
CA TRP A 295 5.55 2.07 5.09
C TRP A 295 5.87 1.07 6.19
N HIS A 296 6.93 0.27 6.05
CA HIS A 296 7.31 -0.69 7.08
C HIS A 296 7.67 -0.01 8.40
N LEU A 297 8.40 1.10 8.35
CA LEU A 297 8.75 1.87 9.54
C LEU A 297 7.52 2.50 10.19
N TYR A 298 6.56 3.00 9.39
CA TYR A 298 5.28 3.47 9.90
C TYR A 298 4.56 2.37 10.68
N VAL A 299 4.40 1.17 10.08
CA VAL A 299 3.73 0.04 10.73
C VAL A 299 4.43 -0.33 12.04
N VAL A 300 5.76 -0.46 12.04
CA VAL A 300 6.52 -0.87 13.23
C VAL A 300 6.49 0.20 14.33
N LEU A 301 6.73 1.48 14.01
CA LEU A 301 6.86 2.55 15.00
C LEU A 301 5.51 3.03 15.56
N SER A 302 4.50 3.17 14.70
CA SER A 302 3.17 3.67 15.07
C SER A 302 2.25 2.53 15.49
N ARG A 303 2.07 1.50 14.64
CA ARG A 303 1.06 0.45 14.87
C ARG A 303 1.50 -0.60 15.88
N CYS A 304 2.73 -1.13 15.75
CA CYS A 304 3.21 -2.20 16.63
C CYS A 304 3.68 -1.65 17.99
N MET A 305 4.66 -0.75 17.98
CA MET A 305 5.33 -0.30 19.21
C MET A 305 4.70 0.95 19.86
N ARG A 306 3.87 1.70 19.12
CA ARG A 306 3.20 2.92 19.61
C ARG A 306 4.16 3.96 20.21
N VAL A 307 5.35 4.11 19.62
CA VAL A 307 6.41 5.02 20.12
C VAL A 307 6.24 6.43 19.57
N ARG A 308 5.86 6.54 18.29
CA ARG A 308 5.67 7.79 17.56
C ARG A 308 4.59 7.61 16.51
N ASP A 309 3.97 8.71 16.14
CA ASP A 309 2.84 8.68 15.22
C ASP A 309 2.90 9.82 14.20
N LEU A 310 2.01 9.75 13.21
CA LEU A 310 1.83 10.78 12.21
C LEU A 310 1.13 12.00 12.83
N SER A 311 1.54 13.19 12.41
CA SER A 311 1.05 14.46 12.97
C SER A 311 -0.42 14.75 12.68
N ASP A 312 -0.98 14.11 11.66
CA ASP A 312 -2.34 14.30 11.16
C ASP A 312 -3.34 13.27 11.71
N ARG A 313 -2.91 12.37 12.61
CA ARG A 313 -3.83 11.40 13.21
C ARG A 313 -4.93 12.14 13.97
N GLY A 314 -6.17 11.87 13.58
CA GLY A 314 -7.34 12.39 14.29
C GLY A 314 -7.34 11.95 15.75
N LYS A 315 -7.72 12.84 16.68
CA LYS A 315 -8.09 12.39 18.03
C LYS A 315 -9.38 11.60 17.89
N SER A 316 -9.42 10.39 18.43
CA SER A 316 -10.62 9.56 18.44
C SER A 316 -11.79 10.38 19.01
N GLY A 317 -12.72 10.75 18.14
CA GLY A 317 -13.84 11.59 18.48
C GLY A 317 -14.97 10.75 19.03
N SER A 318 -15.09 10.67 20.35
CA SER A 318 -16.41 10.68 20.97
C SER A 318 -16.54 11.88 21.89
N ARG A 319 -17.53 12.70 21.55
CA ARG A 319 -18.13 13.70 22.45
C ARG A 319 -18.65 12.94 23.67
N GLY A 320 -18.09 13.19 24.84
CA GLY A 320 -18.65 12.73 26.10
C GLY A 320 -17.56 12.38 27.10
N GLU A 321 -17.44 13.23 28.12
CA GLU A 321 -16.78 12.87 29.36
C GLU A 321 -17.48 11.65 29.97
N THR A 322 -16.84 10.49 29.92
CA THR A 322 -17.00 9.46 30.95
C THR A 322 -15.63 8.89 31.28
N LEU A 323 -15.20 9.17 32.52
CA LEU A 323 -14.01 8.67 33.19
C LEU A 323 -14.19 7.19 33.56
N ASP A 324 -14.52 6.33 32.61
CA ASP A 324 -14.43 4.89 32.80
C ASP A 324 -13.37 4.33 31.84
N ASP A 325 -12.34 3.80 32.48
CA ASP A 325 -11.14 3.18 31.96
C ASP A 325 -11.54 1.89 31.20
N ASP A 326 -12.03 2.03 29.97
CA ASP A 326 -12.36 0.90 29.11
C ASP A 326 -11.05 0.23 28.64
N ILE A 327 -10.79 -0.94 29.23
CA ILE A 327 -9.69 -1.89 29.04
C ILE A 327 -9.63 -2.48 27.61
N SER A 328 -10.31 -1.90 26.61
CA SER A 328 -10.22 -2.24 25.19
C SER A 328 -9.82 -1.02 24.34
N GLY A 329 -8.62 -0.50 24.57
CA GLY A 329 -8.04 0.67 23.90
C GLY A 329 -7.61 0.46 22.45
N HIS A 330 -8.56 0.22 21.54
CA HIS A 330 -8.29 -0.03 20.11
C HIS A 330 -8.90 0.99 19.13
N HIS A 331 -9.59 2.04 19.59
CA HIS A 331 -10.18 3.04 18.69
C HIS A 331 -9.19 4.17 18.38
N GLU A 332 -8.17 3.87 17.58
CA GLU A 332 -7.24 4.85 17.03
C GLU A 332 -7.94 5.73 15.98
N GLY A 333 -7.66 7.03 16.00
CA GLY A 333 -8.23 7.92 14.99
C GLY A 333 -7.54 7.76 13.64
N HIS A 334 -8.22 8.21 12.59
CA HIS A 334 -7.78 8.08 11.20
C HIS A 334 -6.65 9.07 10.84
N SER A 335 -5.61 8.61 10.15
CA SER A 335 -4.55 9.42 9.52
C SER A 335 -4.63 9.33 7.99
N PRO A 336 -5.00 10.43 7.30
CA PRO A 336 -4.95 10.49 5.83
C PRO A 336 -3.55 10.23 5.25
N SER A 337 -2.49 10.66 5.94
CA SER A 337 -1.11 10.43 5.50
C SER A 337 -0.74 8.95 5.54
N ALA A 338 -1.23 8.20 6.53
CA ALA A 338 -1.05 6.74 6.59
C ALA A 338 -1.67 6.06 5.37
N ASP A 339 -2.90 6.44 5.02
CA ASP A 339 -3.63 5.88 3.88
C ASP A 339 -2.94 6.19 2.54
N LEU A 340 -2.45 7.42 2.38
CA LEU A 340 -1.68 7.81 1.19
C LEU A 340 -0.38 7.01 1.08
N LEU A 341 0.30 6.78 2.19
CA LEU A 341 1.56 6.05 2.24
C LEU A 341 1.34 4.55 1.98
N ALA A 342 0.27 3.94 2.50
CA ALA A 342 -0.16 2.58 2.13
C ALA A 342 -0.55 2.48 0.65
N SER A 343 -1.35 3.43 0.15
CA SER A 343 -1.77 3.45 -1.26
C SER A 343 -0.59 3.60 -2.22
N SER A 344 0.37 4.46 -1.88
CA SER A 344 1.57 4.68 -2.72
C SER A 344 2.47 3.44 -2.75
N TYR A 345 2.65 2.77 -1.61
CA TYR A 345 3.42 1.52 -1.57
C TYR A 345 2.70 0.37 -2.29
N ALA A 346 1.38 0.27 -2.15
CA ALA A 346 0.58 -0.72 -2.89
C ALA A 346 0.67 -0.52 -4.41
N GLN A 347 0.69 0.74 -4.89
CA GLN A 347 0.91 1.04 -6.31
C GLN A 347 2.31 0.59 -6.79
N GLN A 348 3.34 0.74 -5.97
CA GLN A 348 4.68 0.24 -6.28
C GLN A 348 4.69 -1.29 -6.42
N LEU A 349 4.03 -2.01 -5.51
CA LEU A 349 3.90 -3.46 -5.55
C LEU A 349 3.07 -3.95 -6.75
N GLU A 350 2.00 -3.23 -7.10
CA GLU A 350 1.19 -3.49 -8.29
C GLU A 350 2.04 -3.42 -9.57
N GLN A 351 2.90 -2.41 -9.69
CA GLN A 351 3.82 -2.25 -10.82
C GLN A 351 4.86 -3.38 -10.91
N LEU A 352 5.27 -3.93 -9.76
CA LEU A 352 6.16 -5.09 -9.69
C LEU A 352 5.44 -6.43 -9.95
N GLY A 353 4.11 -6.42 -10.09
CA GLY A 353 3.28 -7.62 -10.28
C GLY A 353 2.99 -8.39 -9.00
N MET A 354 3.31 -7.84 -7.84
CA MET A 354 3.13 -8.44 -6.51
C MET A 354 1.74 -8.10 -5.95
N LEU A 355 0.71 -8.76 -6.50
CA LEU A 355 -0.69 -8.42 -6.20
C LEU A 355 -1.13 -8.79 -4.78
N GLN A 356 -0.69 -9.94 -4.25
CA GLN A 356 -1.09 -10.36 -2.90
C GLN A 356 -0.54 -9.40 -1.85
N GLU A 357 0.71 -8.98 -2.04
CA GLU A 357 1.41 -8.03 -1.19
C GLU A 357 0.80 -6.64 -1.32
N ALA A 358 0.42 -6.21 -2.53
CA ALA A 358 -0.30 -4.95 -2.73
C ALA A 358 -1.63 -4.93 -1.97
N ILE A 359 -2.44 -6.00 -2.06
CA ILE A 359 -3.69 -6.12 -1.30
C ILE A 359 -3.40 -6.13 0.20
N PHE A 360 -2.37 -6.86 0.64
CA PHE A 360 -1.96 -6.88 2.05
C PHE A 360 -1.62 -5.48 2.58
N VAL A 361 -0.90 -4.68 1.80
CA VAL A 361 -0.59 -3.28 2.17
C VAL A 361 -1.87 -2.44 2.23
N LEU A 362 -2.78 -2.58 1.26
CA LEU A 362 -4.07 -1.87 1.26
C LEU A 362 -4.96 -2.25 2.44
N LEU A 363 -4.84 -3.46 2.99
CA LEU A 363 -5.58 -3.86 4.19
C LEU A 363 -5.22 -3.03 5.44
N HIS A 364 -4.11 -2.29 5.41
CA HIS A 364 -3.67 -1.40 6.47
C HIS A 364 -4.15 0.05 6.30
N ILE A 365 -4.94 0.36 5.26
CA ILE A 365 -5.66 1.64 5.16
C ILE A 365 -6.64 1.73 6.32
N GLU A 366 -6.65 2.84 7.03
CA GLU A 366 -7.41 3.00 8.27
C GLU A 366 -8.90 3.24 7.97
N GLY A 367 -9.20 4.04 6.94
CA GLY A 367 -10.57 4.30 6.51
C GLY A 367 -11.25 3.11 5.84
N SER A 368 -12.36 2.61 6.42
CA SER A 368 -13.18 1.50 5.89
C SER A 368 -13.57 1.68 4.41
N ALA A 369 -14.27 2.77 4.08
CA ALA A 369 -14.73 3.06 2.72
C ALA A 369 -13.56 3.28 1.74
N GLY A 370 -12.47 3.90 2.20
CA GLY A 370 -11.25 4.11 1.40
C GLY A 370 -10.56 2.79 1.09
N ARG A 371 -10.46 1.90 2.08
CA ARG A 371 -9.86 0.58 1.98
C ARG A 371 -10.64 -0.33 1.04
N GLU A 372 -11.96 -0.40 1.21
CA GLU A 372 -12.83 -1.15 0.31
C GLU A 372 -12.66 -0.68 -1.14
N LYS A 373 -12.74 0.63 -1.37
CA LYS A 373 -12.59 1.20 -2.70
C LYS A 373 -11.21 0.88 -3.29
N ALA A 374 -10.13 1.09 -2.55
CA ALA A 374 -8.78 0.86 -3.04
C ALA A 374 -8.53 -0.61 -3.41
N ILE A 375 -9.04 -1.55 -2.61
CA ILE A 375 -8.92 -2.99 -2.88
C ILE A 375 -9.74 -3.36 -4.12
N ARG A 376 -10.99 -2.90 -4.23
CA ARG A 376 -11.84 -3.13 -5.41
C ARG A 376 -11.20 -2.55 -6.68
N ASP A 377 -10.71 -1.32 -6.63
CA ASP A 377 -10.04 -0.65 -7.76
C ASP A 377 -8.77 -1.39 -8.20
N LEU A 378 -8.00 -1.96 -7.26
CA LEU A 378 -6.84 -2.81 -7.56
C LEU A 378 -7.24 -4.12 -8.25
N LEU A 379 -8.27 -4.80 -7.74
CA LEU A 379 -8.79 -6.04 -8.31
C LEU A 379 -9.35 -5.82 -9.72
N HIS A 380 -10.14 -4.75 -9.92
CA HIS A 380 -10.69 -4.38 -11.23
C HIS A 380 -9.62 -4.08 -12.29
N ARG A 381 -8.49 -3.49 -11.88
CA ARG A 381 -7.35 -3.24 -12.76
C ARG A 381 -6.56 -4.51 -13.08
N SER A 382 -6.55 -5.47 -12.16
CA SER A 382 -5.75 -6.70 -12.23
C SER A 382 -6.55 -7.93 -12.66
N GLY A 383 -7.73 -7.74 -13.26
CA GLY A 383 -8.64 -8.84 -13.61
C GLY A 383 -8.03 -9.90 -14.54
N ASP A 384 -7.02 -9.54 -15.33
CA ASP A 384 -6.24 -10.42 -16.20
C ASP A 384 -5.31 -11.37 -15.43
N LYS A 385 -4.91 -11.01 -14.22
CA LYS A 385 -3.93 -11.73 -13.38
C LYS A 385 -4.60 -12.56 -12.26
N LEU A 386 -5.93 -12.62 -12.23
CA LEU A 386 -6.71 -13.31 -11.20
C LEU A 386 -6.86 -14.82 -11.48
N ASP A 387 -5.72 -15.51 -11.60
CA ASP A 387 -5.67 -16.97 -11.76
C ASP A 387 -6.12 -17.70 -10.48
N GLU A 388 -6.35 -19.01 -10.58
CA GLU A 388 -6.80 -19.86 -9.46
C GLU A 388 -5.85 -19.79 -8.25
N TRP A 389 -4.53 -19.82 -8.48
CA TRP A 389 -3.53 -19.67 -7.44
C TRP A 389 -3.62 -18.31 -6.72
N MET A 390 -3.78 -17.23 -7.49
CA MET A 390 -3.92 -15.88 -6.97
C MET A 390 -5.19 -15.76 -6.11
N CYS A 391 -6.29 -16.33 -6.59
CA CYS A 391 -7.57 -16.35 -5.88
C CYS A 391 -7.49 -17.15 -4.58
N SER A 392 -6.78 -18.29 -4.57
CA SER A 392 -6.59 -19.08 -3.35
C SER A 392 -5.87 -18.30 -2.25
N GLY A 393 -4.85 -17.51 -2.61
CA GLY A 393 -4.17 -16.63 -1.65
C GLY A 393 -5.09 -15.51 -1.15
N ILE A 394 -5.73 -14.78 -2.08
CA ILE A 394 -6.59 -13.63 -1.76
C ILE A 394 -7.78 -14.03 -0.86
N LEU A 395 -8.44 -15.17 -1.16
CA LEU A 395 -9.59 -15.65 -0.40
C LEU A 395 -9.17 -16.33 0.92
N GLY A 396 -8.07 -17.09 0.90
CA GLY A 396 -7.60 -17.87 2.04
C GLY A 396 -6.82 -17.03 3.05
N SER A 397 -5.68 -16.47 2.66
CA SER A 397 -4.77 -15.76 3.58
C SER A 397 -5.25 -14.35 3.89
N LEU A 398 -5.67 -13.59 2.88
CA LEU A 398 -6.08 -12.18 3.02
C LEU A 398 -7.56 -12.02 3.38
N LYS A 399 -8.35 -13.09 3.30
CA LYS A 399 -9.78 -13.14 3.64
C LYS A 399 -10.62 -12.07 2.91
N ILE A 400 -10.25 -11.76 1.67
CA ILE A 400 -11.03 -10.86 0.82
C ILE A 400 -12.36 -11.55 0.42
N PRO A 401 -13.50 -10.84 0.39
CA PRO A 401 -14.76 -11.42 -0.03
C PRO A 401 -14.73 -11.95 -1.47
N LEU A 402 -15.27 -13.16 -1.68
CA LEU A 402 -15.42 -13.75 -3.02
C LEU A 402 -16.21 -12.84 -3.97
N ALA A 403 -17.21 -12.12 -3.45
CA ALA A 403 -18.00 -11.17 -4.22
C ALA A 403 -17.14 -10.11 -4.94
N TRP A 404 -16.07 -9.61 -4.30
CA TRP A 404 -15.20 -8.58 -4.89
C TRP A 404 -14.29 -9.16 -5.97
N VAL A 405 -13.83 -10.39 -5.77
CA VAL A 405 -13.01 -11.11 -6.76
C VAL A 405 -13.85 -11.45 -7.99
N ASN A 406 -15.07 -11.95 -7.80
CA ASN A 406 -15.98 -12.28 -8.89
C ASN A 406 -16.44 -11.04 -9.65
N ASP A 407 -16.70 -9.92 -8.96
CA ASP A 407 -16.99 -8.62 -9.60
C ASP A 407 -15.85 -8.18 -10.54
N ALA A 408 -14.60 -8.28 -10.09
CA ALA A 408 -13.43 -7.96 -10.92
C ALA A 408 -13.28 -8.90 -12.13
N LYS A 409 -13.48 -10.21 -11.94
CA LYS A 409 -13.45 -11.20 -13.03
C LYS A 409 -14.57 -10.96 -14.03
N ALA A 410 -15.77 -10.57 -13.57
CA ALA A 410 -16.89 -10.27 -14.44
C ALA A 410 -16.60 -9.08 -15.36
N ILE A 411 -16.04 -7.99 -14.82
CA ILE A 411 -15.61 -6.82 -15.61
C ILE A 411 -14.57 -7.21 -16.66
N TYR A 412 -13.62 -8.08 -16.28
CA TYR A 412 -12.61 -8.58 -17.22
C TYR A 412 -13.21 -9.45 -18.33
N ALA A 413 -14.13 -10.35 -18.00
CA ALA A 413 -14.85 -11.18 -18.96
C ALA A 413 -15.68 -10.34 -19.95
N ILE A 414 -16.32 -9.26 -19.49
CA ILE A 414 -17.00 -8.29 -20.38
C ILE A 414 -16.00 -7.67 -21.37
N ARG A 415 -14.81 -7.28 -20.92
CA ARG A 415 -13.77 -6.72 -21.80
C ARG A 415 -13.28 -7.72 -22.85
N GLN A 416 -13.28 -9.02 -22.53
CA GLN A 416 -12.94 -10.08 -23.49
C GLN A 416 -14.09 -10.43 -24.45
N GLY A 417 -15.31 -9.96 -24.19
CA GLY A 417 -16.51 -10.33 -24.94
C GLY A 417 -17.22 -11.61 -24.45
N ASN A 418 -16.77 -12.19 -23.33
CA ASN A 418 -17.39 -13.38 -22.72
C ASN A 418 -18.51 -12.96 -21.76
N VAL A 419 -19.63 -12.52 -22.33
CA VAL A 419 -20.76 -11.94 -21.59
C VAL A 419 -21.45 -12.96 -20.67
N PHE A 420 -21.57 -14.21 -21.11
CA PHE A 420 -22.24 -15.26 -20.32
C PHE A 420 -21.46 -15.58 -19.03
N ASP A 421 -20.13 -15.72 -19.13
CA ASP A 421 -19.27 -15.95 -17.97
C ASP A 421 -19.34 -14.78 -16.99
N ALA A 422 -19.38 -13.55 -17.48
CA ALA A 422 -19.56 -12.37 -16.65
C ALA A 422 -20.90 -12.37 -15.90
N TYR A 423 -21.99 -12.80 -16.55
CA TYR A 423 -23.28 -12.97 -15.90
C TYR A 423 -23.23 -14.02 -14.78
N GLN A 424 -22.60 -15.17 -15.01
CA GLN A 424 -22.43 -16.19 -13.98
C GLN A 424 -21.65 -15.64 -12.77
N LEU A 425 -20.55 -14.94 -13.04
CA LEU A 425 -19.72 -14.33 -12.00
C LEU A 425 -20.46 -13.26 -11.20
N TYR A 426 -21.31 -12.43 -11.82
CA TYR A 426 -22.14 -11.47 -11.09
C TYR A 426 -23.20 -12.14 -10.22
N MET A 427 -23.79 -13.24 -10.68
CA MET A 427 -24.72 -14.04 -9.89
C MET A 427 -24.03 -14.66 -8.68
N ASP A 428 -22.84 -15.22 -8.87
CA ASP A 428 -22.02 -15.78 -7.78
C ASP A 428 -21.53 -14.70 -6.81
N ALA A 429 -21.36 -13.45 -7.28
CA ALA A 429 -21.00 -12.31 -6.45
C ALA A 429 -22.18 -11.73 -5.64
N GLY A 430 -23.42 -12.14 -5.92
CA GLY A 430 -24.64 -11.55 -5.34
C GLY A 430 -24.96 -10.15 -5.88
N LEU A 431 -24.35 -9.76 -6.99
CA LEU A 431 -24.59 -8.46 -7.65
C LEU A 431 -25.71 -8.57 -8.69
N TYR A 432 -26.92 -8.88 -8.21
CA TYR A 432 -28.07 -9.20 -9.06
C TYR A 432 -28.48 -8.07 -9.99
N GLN A 433 -28.33 -6.81 -9.57
CA GLN A 433 -28.67 -5.68 -10.43
C GLN A 433 -27.75 -5.60 -11.65
N SER A 434 -26.44 -5.77 -11.46
CA SER A 434 -25.47 -5.78 -12.56
C SER A 434 -25.65 -6.99 -13.46
N ALA A 435 -25.95 -8.17 -12.89
CA ALA A 435 -26.28 -9.37 -13.65
C ALA A 435 -27.55 -9.16 -14.51
N HIS A 436 -28.57 -8.52 -13.95
CA HIS A 436 -29.82 -8.20 -14.63
C HIS A 436 -29.62 -7.25 -15.80
N ASP A 437 -28.92 -6.14 -15.56
CA ASP A 437 -28.64 -5.15 -16.58
C ASP A 437 -27.84 -5.79 -17.74
N LEU A 438 -26.87 -6.65 -17.42
CA LEU A 438 -26.10 -7.40 -18.43
C LEU A 438 -26.97 -8.42 -19.19
N ALA A 439 -27.84 -9.14 -18.48
CA ALA A 439 -28.73 -10.14 -19.09
C ALA A 439 -29.72 -9.49 -20.07
N VAL A 440 -30.33 -8.37 -19.69
CA VAL A 440 -31.34 -7.69 -20.51
C VAL A 440 -30.71 -6.98 -21.72
N VAL A 441 -29.56 -6.34 -21.53
CA VAL A 441 -28.93 -5.54 -22.60
C VAL A 441 -28.16 -6.42 -23.59
N GLU A 442 -27.48 -7.46 -23.14
CA GLU A 442 -26.55 -8.21 -24.00
C GLU A 442 -27.03 -9.63 -24.30
N LEU A 443 -27.40 -10.41 -23.27
CA LEU A 443 -27.70 -11.84 -23.42
C LEU A 443 -29.09 -12.13 -23.99
N ALA A 444 -30.12 -11.41 -23.55
CA ALA A 444 -31.50 -11.65 -23.97
C ALA A 444 -31.72 -11.36 -25.47
N PRO A 445 -31.22 -10.25 -26.05
CA PRO A 445 -31.30 -10.04 -27.49
C PRO A 445 -30.57 -11.13 -28.29
N GLU A 446 -29.42 -11.60 -27.82
CA GLU A 446 -28.66 -12.65 -28.50
C GLU A 446 -29.37 -14.01 -28.45
N ALA A 447 -29.94 -14.38 -27.31
CA ALA A 447 -30.73 -15.60 -27.15
C ALA A 447 -31.98 -15.59 -28.06
N VAL A 448 -32.66 -14.45 -28.15
CA VAL A 448 -33.81 -14.26 -29.05
C VAL A 448 -33.40 -14.40 -30.52
N ILE A 449 -32.30 -13.78 -30.95
CA ILE A 449 -31.81 -13.89 -32.33
C ILE A 449 -31.45 -15.35 -32.67
N ARG A 450 -30.90 -16.09 -31.71
CA ARG A 450 -30.58 -17.52 -31.85
C ARG A 450 -31.78 -18.45 -31.69
N GLN A 451 -32.95 -17.91 -31.32
CA GLN A 451 -34.18 -18.68 -30.98
C GLN A 451 -33.95 -19.70 -29.86
N ASP A 452 -33.03 -19.43 -28.94
CA ASP A 452 -32.74 -20.28 -27.79
C ASP A 452 -33.60 -19.86 -26.59
N PHE A 453 -34.83 -20.37 -26.56
CA PHE A 453 -35.83 -20.04 -25.54
C PHE A 453 -35.54 -20.73 -24.19
N GLU A 454 -34.81 -21.85 -24.18
CA GLU A 454 -34.41 -22.57 -22.97
C GLU A 454 -33.32 -21.80 -22.21
N LEU A 455 -32.32 -21.27 -22.92
CA LEU A 455 -31.33 -20.38 -22.33
C LEU A 455 -31.98 -19.11 -21.79
N LEU A 456 -32.92 -18.51 -22.54
CA LEU A 456 -33.64 -17.33 -22.09
C LEU A 456 -34.46 -17.62 -20.82
N ALA A 457 -35.19 -18.73 -20.77
CA ALA A 457 -35.93 -19.13 -19.57
C ALA A 457 -35.00 -19.37 -18.37
N SER A 458 -33.90 -20.10 -18.55
CA SER A 458 -32.98 -20.43 -17.45
C SER A 458 -32.23 -19.21 -16.89
N LEU A 459 -31.86 -18.25 -17.74
CA LEU A 459 -31.29 -16.96 -17.33
C LEU A 459 -32.26 -16.14 -16.46
N LEU A 460 -33.56 -16.20 -16.79
CA LEU A 460 -34.60 -15.39 -16.15
C LEU A 460 -35.13 -16.05 -14.87
N GLU A 461 -35.32 -17.37 -14.86
CA GLU A 461 -35.79 -18.13 -13.68
C GLU A 461 -34.83 -18.02 -12.49
N ARG A 462 -33.52 -18.09 -12.76
CA ARG A 462 -32.50 -17.98 -11.71
C ARG A 462 -32.48 -16.61 -11.04
N MET A 463 -32.97 -15.57 -11.71
CA MET A 463 -33.12 -14.23 -11.16
C MET A 463 -34.49 -14.01 -10.49
N ALA A 464 -35.57 -14.60 -11.01
CA ALA A 464 -36.91 -14.49 -10.42
C ALA A 464 -37.00 -15.07 -8.99
N SER A 465 -36.18 -16.07 -8.68
CA SER A 465 -36.09 -16.67 -7.34
C SER A 465 -35.41 -15.78 -6.29
N GLN A 466 -34.65 -14.76 -6.71
CA GLN A 466 -33.86 -13.88 -5.84
C GLN A 466 -34.48 -12.49 -5.86
N SER A 467 -35.26 -12.14 -4.82
CA SER A 467 -36.00 -10.88 -4.78
C SER A 467 -35.04 -9.68 -4.81
N ILE A 468 -34.91 -9.04 -5.97
CA ILE A 468 -34.20 -7.77 -6.10
C ILE A 468 -35.10 -6.69 -5.47
N ASP A 469 -34.65 -6.09 -4.37
CA ASP A 469 -35.34 -4.96 -3.75
C ASP A 469 -35.61 -3.85 -4.79
N GLY A 470 -36.88 -3.50 -4.96
CA GLY A 470 -37.31 -2.47 -5.90
C GLY A 470 -37.80 -2.96 -7.26
N TRP A 471 -38.16 -4.25 -7.40
CA TRP A 471 -38.86 -4.79 -8.59
C TRP A 471 -40.00 -3.88 -9.09
N HIS A 472 -40.74 -3.27 -8.15
CA HIS A 472 -41.86 -2.37 -8.46
C HIS A 472 -41.47 -0.89 -8.63
N LEU A 473 -40.24 -0.48 -8.26
CA LEU A 473 -39.82 0.93 -8.17
C LEU A 473 -38.88 1.39 -9.31
N LYS A 474 -38.26 0.48 -10.07
CA LYS A 474 -37.41 0.82 -11.23
C LYS A 474 -38.13 0.54 -12.57
N GLY A 475 -38.94 1.51 -12.99
CA GLY A 475 -39.98 1.40 -14.04
C GLY A 475 -39.57 1.20 -15.50
N LYS A 476 -38.42 0.59 -15.82
CA LYS A 476 -38.06 0.20 -17.22
C LYS A 476 -37.39 -1.18 -17.31
N ALA A 477 -36.30 -1.42 -16.57
CA ALA A 477 -35.57 -2.69 -16.64
C ALA A 477 -36.40 -3.92 -16.16
N SER A 478 -37.30 -3.73 -15.18
CA SER A 478 -38.25 -4.78 -14.77
C SER A 478 -39.30 -5.08 -15.85
N GLN A 479 -39.79 -4.05 -16.53
CA GLN A 479 -40.74 -4.22 -17.64
C GLN A 479 -40.08 -4.97 -18.82
N PHE A 480 -38.79 -4.71 -19.07
CA PHE A 480 -38.01 -5.41 -20.10
C PHE A 480 -37.89 -6.91 -19.78
N PHE A 481 -37.55 -7.22 -18.54
CA PHE A 481 -37.47 -8.60 -18.05
C PHE A 481 -38.81 -9.34 -18.16
N CYS A 482 -39.91 -8.72 -17.70
CA CYS A 482 -41.24 -9.34 -17.83
C CYS A 482 -41.61 -9.57 -19.30
N ALA A 483 -41.30 -8.63 -20.20
CA ALA A 483 -41.57 -8.79 -21.62
C ALA A 483 -40.79 -9.95 -22.27
N TYR A 484 -39.53 -10.16 -21.87
CA TYR A 484 -38.74 -11.32 -22.34
C TYR A 484 -39.25 -12.65 -21.77
N MET A 485 -39.65 -12.67 -20.50
CA MET A 485 -40.21 -13.86 -19.85
C MET A 485 -41.57 -14.24 -20.47
N ASP A 486 -42.45 -13.27 -20.65
CA ASP A 486 -43.76 -13.47 -21.27
C ASP A 486 -43.63 -13.90 -22.74
N TYR A 487 -42.61 -13.38 -23.44
CA TYR A 487 -42.27 -13.83 -24.80
C TYR A 487 -41.77 -15.27 -24.82
N ALA A 488 -40.79 -15.63 -23.98
CA ALA A 488 -40.27 -17.00 -23.89
C ALA A 488 -41.39 -17.99 -23.57
N HIS A 489 -42.24 -17.65 -22.59
CA HIS A 489 -43.38 -18.47 -22.19
C HIS A 489 -44.42 -18.61 -23.31
N ALA A 490 -44.72 -17.53 -24.05
CA ALA A 490 -45.64 -17.59 -25.18
C ALA A 490 -45.08 -18.42 -26.35
N MET A 491 -43.78 -18.36 -26.62
CA MET A 491 -43.15 -19.09 -27.71
C MET A 491 -43.03 -20.61 -27.44
N THR A 492 -42.85 -21.02 -26.18
CA THR A 492 -42.72 -22.44 -25.81
C THR A 492 -44.07 -23.10 -25.49
N ARG A 493 -44.90 -22.47 -24.64
CA ARG A 493 -46.14 -23.10 -24.15
C ARG A 493 -47.30 -23.04 -25.12
N LEU A 494 -47.40 -22.02 -25.95
CA LEU A 494 -48.56 -21.84 -26.82
C LEU A 494 -48.62 -22.89 -27.94
N PRO A 495 -47.51 -23.26 -28.61
CA PRO A 495 -47.50 -24.38 -29.55
C PRO A 495 -47.81 -25.73 -28.88
N GLU A 496 -47.28 -25.99 -27.68
CA GLU A 496 -47.57 -27.20 -26.90
C GLU A 496 -49.07 -27.33 -26.60
N LEU A 497 -49.67 -26.26 -26.09
CA LEU A 497 -51.11 -26.22 -25.78
C LEU A 497 -51.96 -26.31 -27.05
N HIS A 498 -51.52 -25.73 -28.18
CA HIS A 498 -52.24 -25.82 -29.45
C HIS A 498 -52.32 -27.28 -29.95
N ILE A 499 -51.21 -28.01 -29.88
CA ILE A 499 -51.15 -29.43 -30.28
C ILE A 499 -51.95 -30.30 -29.30
N SER A 500 -51.80 -30.07 -27.99
CA SER A 500 -52.58 -30.79 -26.96
C SER A 500 -54.09 -30.64 -27.19
N LEU A 501 -54.56 -29.40 -27.38
CA LEU A 501 -55.98 -29.11 -27.57
C LEU A 501 -56.52 -29.52 -28.95
N SER A 502 -55.68 -29.62 -29.99
CA SER A 502 -56.12 -30.11 -31.31
C SER A 502 -56.28 -31.63 -31.35
N ASP A 503 -55.47 -32.36 -30.59
CA ASP A 503 -55.47 -33.82 -30.54
C ASP A 503 -56.38 -34.39 -29.43
N ALA A 504 -56.70 -33.59 -28.39
CA ALA A 504 -57.55 -34.01 -27.29
C ALA A 504 -59.04 -34.06 -27.68
N ALA A 505 -59.66 -35.23 -27.53
CA ALA A 505 -61.11 -35.42 -27.77
C ALA A 505 -62.01 -34.79 -26.70
N ILE A 506 -61.47 -34.51 -25.51
CA ILE A 506 -62.10 -33.72 -24.44
C ILE A 506 -61.03 -32.75 -23.94
N PRO A 507 -61.19 -31.44 -24.15
CA PRO A 507 -60.19 -30.47 -23.73
C PRO A 507 -60.21 -30.29 -22.21
N ASP A 508 -59.03 -30.19 -21.60
CA ASP A 508 -58.90 -29.87 -20.18
C ASP A 508 -59.26 -28.39 -19.96
N PRO A 509 -60.26 -28.06 -19.13
CA PRO A 509 -60.70 -26.68 -18.92
C PRO A 509 -59.60 -25.76 -18.37
N THR A 510 -58.55 -26.30 -17.72
CA THR A 510 -57.41 -25.48 -17.25
C THR A 510 -56.49 -25.10 -18.40
N GLU A 511 -56.18 -26.04 -19.31
CA GLU A 511 -55.33 -25.80 -20.47
C GLU A 511 -56.01 -24.81 -21.45
N GLU A 512 -57.33 -24.89 -21.61
CA GLU A 512 -58.10 -23.93 -22.40
C GLU A 512 -58.05 -22.50 -21.81
N GLN A 513 -58.17 -22.37 -20.48
CA GLN A 513 -58.10 -21.07 -19.81
C GLN A 513 -56.70 -20.45 -19.93
N GLU A 514 -55.66 -21.26 -19.78
CA GLU A 514 -54.27 -20.82 -19.96
C GLU A 514 -54.02 -20.40 -21.41
N PHE A 515 -54.46 -21.20 -22.39
CA PHE A 515 -54.38 -20.89 -23.81
C PHE A 515 -55.10 -19.57 -24.17
N GLU A 516 -56.31 -19.36 -23.64
CA GLU A 516 -57.06 -18.12 -23.81
C GLU A 516 -56.34 -16.91 -23.18
N SER A 517 -55.74 -17.11 -22.01
CA SER A 517 -55.01 -16.05 -21.30
C SER A 517 -53.76 -15.60 -22.07
N LEU A 518 -52.99 -16.55 -22.59
CA LEU A 518 -51.78 -16.30 -23.40
C LEU A 518 -52.12 -15.66 -24.73
N THR A 519 -53.19 -16.12 -25.38
CA THR A 519 -53.62 -15.53 -26.66
C THR A 519 -54.09 -14.08 -26.49
N ARG A 520 -54.65 -13.72 -25.32
CA ARG A 520 -55.04 -12.33 -24.99
C ARG A 520 -53.86 -11.47 -24.55
N SER A 521 -52.76 -12.05 -24.06
CA SER A 521 -51.57 -11.30 -23.63
C SER A 521 -50.65 -10.94 -24.80
N ILE A 522 -50.57 -11.78 -25.84
CA ILE A 522 -49.72 -11.55 -27.02
C ILE A 522 -49.90 -10.17 -27.68
N PRO A 523 -51.13 -9.69 -27.96
CA PRO A 523 -51.32 -8.36 -28.52
C PRO A 523 -50.77 -7.27 -27.58
N LYS A 524 -51.00 -7.40 -26.27
CA LYS A 524 -50.47 -6.44 -25.28
C LYS A 524 -48.94 -6.44 -25.28
N LEU A 525 -48.30 -7.60 -25.38
CA LEU A 525 -46.85 -7.72 -25.48
C LEU A 525 -46.32 -7.03 -26.75
N ILE A 526 -46.93 -7.27 -27.91
CA ILE A 526 -46.56 -6.62 -29.18
C ILE A 526 -46.65 -5.09 -29.08
N SER A 527 -47.62 -4.55 -28.33
CA SER A 527 -47.72 -3.10 -28.12
C SER A 527 -46.63 -2.51 -27.21
N ILE A 528 -46.10 -3.30 -26.28
CA ILE A 528 -45.15 -2.85 -25.25
C ILE A 528 -43.69 -3.02 -25.72
N LEU A 529 -43.41 -4.08 -26.50
CA LEU A 529 -42.05 -4.40 -26.98
C LEU A 529 -41.31 -3.25 -27.70
N PRO A 530 -41.97 -2.41 -28.54
CA PRO A 530 -41.30 -1.28 -29.21
C PRO A 530 -40.80 -0.19 -28.27
N ASP A 531 -41.54 0.11 -27.21
CA ASP A 531 -41.14 1.09 -26.19
C ASP A 531 -40.09 0.52 -25.24
N VAL A 532 -40.01 -0.82 -25.18
CA VAL A 532 -39.15 -1.58 -24.27
C VAL A 532 -37.76 -1.86 -24.84
N LEU A 533 -37.66 -2.21 -26.13
CA LEU A 533 -36.38 -2.60 -26.76
C LEU A 533 -35.75 -1.51 -27.63
N SER A 534 -36.32 -0.31 -27.67
CA SER A 534 -35.83 0.81 -28.49
C SER A 534 -34.64 1.55 -27.88
N SER A 535 -33.60 0.83 -27.45
CA SER A 535 -32.28 1.45 -27.27
C SER A 535 -31.73 1.82 -28.65
N GLN A 536 -31.69 3.11 -28.99
CA GLN A 536 -31.33 3.57 -30.33
C GLN A 536 -29.88 3.26 -30.74
N SER A 537 -29.02 2.87 -29.78
CA SER A 537 -27.58 2.73 -29.95
C SER A 537 -27.11 1.35 -30.43
N ASP A 538 -27.83 0.27 -30.16
CA ASP A 538 -27.38 -1.10 -30.50
C ASP A 538 -28.26 -1.75 -31.59
N PRO A 539 -27.70 -2.19 -32.74
CA PRO A 539 -28.46 -2.88 -33.78
C PRO A 539 -29.06 -4.21 -33.33
N ARG A 540 -28.48 -4.93 -32.36
CA ARG A 540 -28.99 -6.23 -31.88
C ARG A 540 -30.38 -6.13 -31.31
N HIS A 541 -30.67 -5.04 -30.59
CA HIS A 541 -31.99 -4.81 -30.00
C HIS A 541 -33.07 -4.58 -31.07
N LYS A 542 -32.73 -3.94 -32.19
CA LYS A 542 -33.65 -3.75 -33.33
C LYS A 542 -33.95 -5.08 -34.04
N VAL A 543 -32.93 -5.91 -34.22
CA VAL A 543 -33.10 -7.25 -34.80
C VAL A 543 -33.91 -8.15 -33.87
N ALA A 544 -33.58 -8.17 -32.57
CA ALA A 544 -34.34 -8.92 -31.58
C ALA A 544 -35.81 -8.47 -31.51
N LEU A 545 -36.09 -7.17 -31.55
CA LEU A 545 -37.46 -6.66 -31.62
C LEU A 545 -38.21 -7.16 -32.87
N ALA A 546 -37.56 -7.11 -34.04
CA ALA A 546 -38.16 -7.59 -35.28
C ALA A 546 -38.46 -9.09 -35.22
N GLU A 547 -37.52 -9.89 -34.70
CA GLU A 547 -37.69 -11.34 -34.49
C GLU A 547 -38.80 -11.65 -33.48
N MET A 548 -38.86 -10.94 -32.35
CA MET A 548 -39.90 -11.15 -31.34
C MET A 548 -41.29 -10.84 -31.89
N VAL A 549 -41.46 -9.71 -32.58
CA VAL A 549 -42.77 -9.35 -33.16
C VAL A 549 -43.12 -10.30 -34.32
N SER A 550 -42.15 -10.71 -35.13
CA SER A 550 -42.36 -11.68 -36.21
C SER A 550 -42.78 -13.06 -35.67
N GLY A 551 -42.09 -13.56 -34.64
CA GLY A 551 -42.41 -14.82 -33.98
C GLY A 551 -43.79 -14.82 -33.32
N LEU A 552 -44.11 -13.77 -32.55
CA LEU A 552 -45.41 -13.64 -31.89
C LEU A 552 -46.57 -13.52 -32.89
N THR A 553 -46.38 -12.77 -33.99
CA THR A 553 -47.40 -12.65 -35.05
C THR A 553 -47.59 -13.97 -35.79
N ALA A 554 -46.51 -14.70 -36.09
CA ALA A 554 -46.59 -16.00 -36.74
C ALA A 554 -47.29 -17.07 -35.89
N ILE A 555 -47.04 -17.11 -34.58
CA ILE A 555 -47.74 -18.02 -33.67
C ILE A 555 -49.22 -17.63 -33.56
N LEU A 556 -49.52 -16.34 -33.44
CA LEU A 556 -50.91 -15.89 -33.35
C LEU A 556 -51.70 -16.15 -34.63
N ASP A 557 -51.06 -16.03 -35.80
CA ASP A 557 -51.64 -16.38 -37.10
C ASP A 557 -51.99 -17.86 -37.23
N GLN A 558 -51.29 -18.75 -36.51
CA GLN A 558 -51.61 -20.18 -36.50
C GLN A 558 -52.79 -20.49 -35.57
N VAL A 559 -52.95 -19.71 -34.50
CA VAL A 559 -53.83 -20.04 -33.38
C VAL A 559 -55.14 -19.23 -33.38
N LYS A 560 -55.07 -17.89 -33.43
CA LYS A 560 -56.23 -16.98 -33.51
C LYS A 560 -55.89 -15.75 -34.38
N PRO A 561 -55.93 -15.87 -35.73
CA PRO A 561 -55.50 -14.81 -36.65
C PRO A 561 -56.22 -13.47 -36.44
N LEU A 562 -57.50 -13.49 -36.05
CA LEU A 562 -58.30 -12.28 -35.81
C LEU A 562 -57.96 -11.49 -34.54
N ALA A 563 -57.17 -12.03 -33.61
CA ALA A 563 -56.92 -11.40 -32.31
C ALA A 563 -56.15 -10.07 -32.42
N LEU A 564 -55.20 -9.95 -33.36
CA LEU A 564 -54.47 -8.69 -33.59
C LEU A 564 -55.35 -7.59 -34.14
N VAL A 565 -56.24 -7.91 -35.08
CA VAL A 565 -57.11 -6.89 -35.70
C VAL A 565 -58.19 -6.41 -34.75
N GLN A 566 -58.68 -7.27 -33.87
CA GLN A 566 -59.61 -6.89 -32.80
C GLN A 566 -58.96 -5.92 -31.80
N SER A 567 -57.64 -6.03 -31.61
CA SER A 567 -56.88 -5.18 -30.68
C SER A 567 -56.36 -3.86 -31.28
N GLN A 568 -56.56 -3.60 -32.59
CA GLN A 568 -56.15 -2.36 -33.29
C GLN A 568 -54.64 -2.01 -33.21
N ILE A 569 -53.76 -3.01 -33.08
CA ILE A 569 -52.31 -2.79 -32.90
C ILE A 569 -51.61 -2.63 -34.25
N ARG A 570 -50.71 -1.64 -34.36
CA ARG A 570 -49.88 -1.42 -35.55
C ARG A 570 -48.58 -2.21 -35.44
N LEU A 571 -48.30 -3.06 -36.41
CA LEU A 571 -47.03 -3.79 -36.53
C LEU A 571 -45.92 -2.84 -37.02
N THR A 572 -45.20 -2.24 -36.08
CA THR A 572 -44.04 -1.37 -36.36
C THR A 572 -42.75 -2.20 -36.38
N GLY A 573 -41.87 -1.97 -37.36
CA GLY A 573 -40.54 -2.61 -37.43
C GLY A 573 -40.48 -4.07 -37.93
N VAL A 574 -41.59 -4.63 -38.42
CA VAL A 574 -41.67 -6.02 -38.90
C VAL A 574 -41.32 -6.13 -40.38
N ASP A 575 -40.73 -7.25 -40.78
CA ASP A 575 -40.51 -7.63 -42.19
C ASP A 575 -41.82 -7.61 -42.99
N GLU A 576 -41.75 -7.16 -44.25
CA GLU A 576 -42.89 -7.01 -45.14
C GLU A 576 -43.52 -8.37 -45.48
N ALA A 577 -42.73 -9.45 -45.47
CA ALA A 577 -43.23 -10.81 -45.67
C ALA A 577 -44.18 -11.26 -44.56
N THR A 578 -43.83 -11.00 -43.29
CA THR A 578 -44.67 -11.36 -42.13
C THR A 578 -45.96 -10.53 -42.12
N LYS A 579 -45.89 -9.24 -42.47
CA LYS A 579 -47.10 -8.39 -42.62
C LYS A 579 -48.04 -8.91 -43.71
N LEU A 580 -47.50 -9.27 -44.87
CA LEU A 580 -48.29 -9.83 -45.96
C LEU A 580 -48.94 -11.16 -45.57
N ARG A 581 -48.19 -12.03 -44.89
CA ARG A 581 -48.71 -13.31 -44.38
C ARG A 581 -49.87 -13.08 -43.41
N HIS A 582 -49.72 -12.18 -42.45
CA HIS A 582 -50.76 -11.84 -41.49
C HIS A 582 -52.03 -11.29 -42.15
N ILE A 583 -51.88 -10.45 -43.19
CA ILE A 583 -53.02 -9.94 -43.96
C ILE A 583 -53.73 -11.07 -44.71
N GLN A 584 -52.98 -12.00 -45.30
CA GLN A 584 -53.52 -13.16 -46.01
C GLN A 584 -54.27 -14.12 -45.08
N THR A 585 -53.68 -14.49 -43.95
CA THR A 585 -54.30 -15.38 -42.94
C THR A 585 -55.56 -14.76 -42.35
N THR A 586 -55.51 -13.47 -42.01
CA THR A 586 -56.67 -12.73 -41.51
C THR A 586 -57.80 -12.65 -42.55
N ALA A 587 -57.46 -12.38 -43.82
CA ALA A 587 -58.44 -12.32 -44.91
C ALA A 587 -59.10 -13.69 -45.13
N LEU A 588 -58.30 -14.77 -45.07
CA LEU A 588 -58.79 -16.14 -45.17
C LEU A 588 -59.70 -16.51 -44.00
N GLU A 589 -59.34 -16.18 -42.76
CA GLU A 589 -60.21 -16.49 -41.60
C GLU A 589 -61.53 -15.72 -41.64
N ARG A 590 -61.52 -14.44 -42.05
CA ARG A 590 -62.75 -13.66 -42.27
C ARG A 590 -63.63 -14.27 -43.33
N PHE A 591 -63.02 -14.71 -44.43
CA PHE A 591 -63.70 -15.40 -45.51
C PHE A 591 -64.33 -16.70 -45.00
N MET A 592 -63.59 -17.54 -44.27
CA MET A 592 -64.10 -18.78 -43.68
C MET A 592 -65.25 -18.54 -42.70
N ARG A 593 -65.17 -17.51 -41.84
CA ARG A 593 -66.29 -17.13 -40.95
C ARG A 593 -67.52 -16.64 -41.72
N SER A 594 -67.32 -15.91 -42.83
CA SER A 594 -68.44 -15.48 -43.68
C SER A 594 -69.15 -16.67 -44.37
N ILE A 595 -68.40 -17.74 -44.68
CA ILE A 595 -68.95 -18.98 -45.21
C ILE A 595 -69.70 -19.78 -44.13
N GLN A 596 -69.22 -19.81 -42.88
CA GLN A 596 -69.90 -20.53 -41.79
C GLN A 596 -71.18 -19.85 -41.29
N VAL A 597 -71.33 -18.54 -41.53
CA VAL A 597 -72.51 -17.75 -41.12
C VAL A 597 -73.56 -17.66 -42.25
N SER A 598 -73.21 -18.08 -43.47
CA SER A 598 -74.13 -18.25 -44.60
C SER A 598 -74.64 -19.68 -44.66
#